data_AF-R5FF38-F1
#
_entry.id   AF-R5FF38-F1
#
_cell.length_a   1.000
_cell.length_b   1.000
_cell.length_c   1.000
_cell.angle_alpha   90.00
_cell.angle_beta   90.00
_cell.angle_gamma   90.00
#
_symmetry.space_group_name_H-M   'P 1'
#
loop_
_entity.id
_entity.type
_entity.pdbx_description
1 polymer ?
#
loop_
_entity_poly.entity_id
_entity_poly.type
_entity_poly.pdbx_seq_one_letter_code
_entity_poly.pdbx_strand_id
1 'polypeptide(L)'
;MVITATIGEATKDFTIVVKAKTKIYVDADNKITLIIQDYAEVSGWTNSTQYKTIDAGKATISVDKGTNTGKFYTSGYEWRTYQNENPTITVEAKEGYTIVSVKITYTIKNTGVLLNGETQVASGTVITVNGTKIELTVGNTGTATNGQVKITAIEIVYAAA
;
A
#
# COMPACT_ATOMS: atom_id res chain seq x y z
N MET A 1 13.52 -69.19 -11.09
CA MET A 1 13.15 -68.39 -9.90
C MET A 1 13.05 -66.94 -10.35
N VAL A 2 11.83 -66.40 -10.40
CA VAL A 2 11.59 -65.00 -10.76
C VAL A 2 11.66 -64.20 -9.46
N ILE A 3 12.56 -63.22 -9.38
CA ILE A 3 12.60 -62.29 -8.26
C ILE A 3 11.84 -61.04 -8.73
N THR A 4 10.65 -60.85 -8.17
CA THR A 4 9.87 -59.62 -8.33
C THR A 4 10.26 -58.69 -7.19
N ALA A 5 10.83 -57.53 -7.51
CA ALA A 5 11.15 -56.50 -6.53
C ALA A 5 10.11 -55.38 -6.59
N THR A 6 9.45 -55.11 -5.46
CA THR A 6 8.59 -53.93 -5.28
C THR A 6 9.49 -52.74 -4.99
N ILE A 7 9.54 -51.77 -5.90
CA ILE A 7 10.20 -50.49 -5.65
C ILE A 7 9.25 -49.66 -4.78
N GLY A 8 9.66 -49.36 -3.56
CA GLY A 8 8.92 -48.45 -2.68
C GLY A 8 8.86 -47.06 -3.28
N GLU A 9 7.66 -46.50 -3.44
CA GLU A 9 7.50 -45.11 -3.85
C GLU A 9 8.09 -44.21 -2.75
N ALA A 10 9.04 -43.34 -3.13
CA ALA A 10 9.53 -42.31 -2.23
C ALA A 10 8.50 -41.19 -2.13
N THR A 11 7.76 -41.13 -1.03
CA THR A 11 6.86 -40.01 -0.74
C THR A 11 7.70 -38.81 -0.28
N LYS A 12 7.58 -37.67 -0.98
CA LYS A 12 8.11 -36.38 -0.52
C LYS A 12 6.95 -35.53 0.00
N ASP A 13 6.99 -35.22 1.28
CA ASP A 13 6.06 -34.26 1.86
C ASP A 13 6.50 -32.85 1.50
N PHE A 14 5.58 -32.07 0.94
CA PHE A 14 5.73 -30.64 0.72
C PHE A 14 4.79 -29.90 1.67
N THR A 15 5.34 -29.03 2.51
CA THR A 15 4.51 -28.12 3.30
C THR A 15 4.14 -26.92 2.43
N ILE A 16 2.87 -26.86 2.02
CA ILE A 16 2.30 -25.66 1.40
C ILE A 16 1.75 -24.77 2.51
N VAL A 17 2.40 -23.64 2.76
CA VAL A 17 1.87 -22.61 3.67
C VAL A 17 0.92 -21.72 2.88
N VAL A 18 -0.39 -21.95 3.02
CA VAL A 18 -1.41 -21.03 2.51
C VAL A 18 -1.67 -19.97 3.58
N LYS A 19 -1.27 -18.72 3.33
CA LYS A 19 -1.68 -17.59 4.16
C LYS A 19 -3.02 -17.07 3.65
N ALA A 20 -4.01 -16.97 4.53
CA ALA A 20 -5.25 -16.28 4.21
C ALA A 20 -4.96 -14.81 3.87
N LYS A 21 -5.67 -14.25 2.89
CA LYS A 21 -5.60 -12.81 2.60
C LYS A 21 -6.08 -12.03 3.80
N THR A 22 -5.32 -11.03 4.20
CA THR A 22 -5.66 -10.11 5.29
C THR A 22 -5.62 -8.68 4.78
N LYS A 23 -6.32 -7.76 5.47
CA LYS A 23 -6.27 -6.33 5.12
C LYS A 23 -4.86 -5.77 5.27
N ILE A 24 -4.17 -6.21 6.32
CA ILE A 24 -2.83 -5.79 6.66
C ILE A 24 -2.00 -7.00 7.07
N TYR A 25 -0.71 -6.96 6.76
CA TYR A 25 0.29 -7.90 7.23
C TYR A 25 1.16 -7.17 8.25
N VAL A 26 1.32 -7.74 9.44
CA VAL A 26 2.17 -7.18 10.50
C VAL A 26 3.30 -8.15 10.75
N ASP A 27 4.55 -7.67 10.70
CA ASP A 27 5.72 -8.48 11.04
C ASP A 27 6.23 -8.23 12.47
N ALA A 28 7.32 -8.92 12.84
CA ALA A 28 7.92 -8.83 14.16
C ALA A 28 8.49 -7.45 14.49
N ASP A 29 8.79 -6.63 13.48
CA ASP A 29 9.38 -5.29 13.63
C ASP A 29 8.32 -4.19 13.70
N ASN A 30 7.06 -4.55 13.96
CA ASN A 30 5.92 -3.64 13.87
C ASN A 30 5.78 -2.95 12.50
N LYS A 31 6.33 -3.55 11.43
CA LYS A 31 6.07 -3.10 10.08
C LYS A 31 4.72 -3.60 9.63
N ILE A 32 3.87 -2.68 9.22
CA ILE A 32 2.60 -2.96 8.59
C ILE A 32 2.80 -2.85 7.08
N THR A 33 2.48 -3.91 6.36
CA THR A 33 2.40 -3.92 4.90
C THR A 33 0.93 -4.04 4.50
N LEU A 34 0.47 -3.08 3.71
CA LEU A 34 -0.86 -3.04 3.11
C LEU A 34 -0.71 -3.14 1.60
N ILE A 35 -1.28 -4.19 1.01
CA ILE A 35 -1.38 -4.36 -0.43
C ILE A 35 -2.80 -3.95 -0.83
N ILE A 36 -2.94 -3.01 -1.76
CA ILE A 36 -4.25 -2.45 -2.12
C ILE A 36 -5.18 -3.55 -2.65
N GLN A 37 -4.66 -4.52 -3.39
CA GLN A 37 -5.42 -5.70 -3.82
C GLN A 37 -6.05 -6.45 -2.64
N ASP A 38 -5.23 -6.93 -1.70
CA ASP A 38 -5.71 -7.74 -0.58
C ASP A 38 -6.64 -6.94 0.33
N TYR A 39 -6.31 -5.67 0.58
CA TYR A 39 -7.15 -4.78 1.38
C TYR A 39 -8.52 -4.58 0.72
N ALA A 40 -8.55 -4.31 -0.59
CA ALA A 40 -9.77 -4.10 -1.35
C ALA A 40 -10.64 -5.36 -1.36
N GLU A 41 -10.06 -6.53 -1.60
CA GLU A 41 -10.79 -7.80 -1.64
C GLU A 41 -11.39 -8.14 -0.26
N VAL A 42 -10.61 -8.07 0.81
CA VAL A 42 -11.08 -8.36 2.18
C VAL A 42 -12.09 -7.31 2.67
N SER A 43 -11.98 -6.07 2.19
CA SER A 43 -12.91 -4.98 2.55
C SER A 43 -14.13 -4.89 1.61
N GLY A 44 -14.22 -5.72 0.57
CA GLY A 44 -15.32 -5.68 -0.39
C GLY A 44 -15.37 -4.39 -1.22
N TRP A 45 -14.22 -3.83 -1.58
CA TRP A 45 -14.16 -2.61 -2.38
C TRP A 45 -14.63 -2.84 -3.82
N THR A 46 -15.41 -1.91 -4.33
CA THR A 46 -15.99 -1.95 -5.67
C THR A 46 -15.18 -1.07 -6.63
N ASN A 47 -15.04 -1.53 -7.87
CA ASN A 47 -14.35 -0.78 -8.92
C ASN A 47 -14.95 0.62 -9.11
N SER A 48 -14.09 1.63 -9.29
CA SER A 48 -14.43 3.05 -9.48
C SER A 48 -15.15 3.72 -8.30
N THR A 49 -15.27 3.05 -7.16
CA THR A 49 -15.80 3.63 -5.92
C THR A 49 -14.71 4.35 -5.14
N GLN A 50 -15.07 5.49 -4.54
CA GLN A 50 -14.16 6.30 -3.75
C GLN A 50 -14.14 5.82 -2.29
N TYR A 51 -12.93 5.62 -1.78
CA TYR A 51 -12.64 5.29 -0.39
C TYR A 51 -11.65 6.33 0.11
N LYS A 52 -12.10 7.24 0.98
CA LYS A 52 -11.28 8.36 1.47
C LYS A 52 -10.33 7.97 2.60
N THR A 53 -10.54 6.80 3.20
CA THR A 53 -9.83 6.36 4.39
C THR A 53 -9.54 4.87 4.31
N ILE A 54 -8.36 4.49 4.78
CA ILE A 54 -7.88 3.13 4.96
C ILE A 54 -7.44 3.01 6.42
N ASP A 55 -7.91 1.98 7.11
CA ASP A 55 -7.44 1.65 8.45
C ASP A 55 -6.22 0.73 8.34
N ALA A 56 -5.06 1.23 8.78
CA ALA A 56 -3.80 0.51 8.77
C ALA A 56 -3.46 -0.08 10.16
N GLY A 57 -4.46 -0.33 11.01
CA GLY A 57 -4.27 -0.92 12.34
C GLY A 57 -3.85 0.14 13.35
N LYS A 58 -2.56 0.50 13.38
CA LYS A 58 -1.98 1.50 14.31
C LYS A 58 -1.94 2.92 13.74
N ALA A 59 -2.42 3.11 12.51
CA ALA A 59 -2.61 4.41 11.90
C ALA A 59 -3.81 4.41 10.96
N THR A 60 -4.15 5.60 10.51
CA THR A 60 -5.12 5.86 9.47
C THR A 60 -4.42 6.48 8.28
N ILE A 61 -4.75 6.00 7.08
CA ILE A 61 -4.32 6.62 5.83
C ILE A 61 -5.54 7.27 5.21
N SER A 62 -5.47 8.55 4.87
CA SER A 62 -6.60 9.28 4.28
C SER A 62 -6.17 10.11 3.10
N VAL A 63 -7.12 10.44 2.23
CA VAL A 63 -6.95 11.41 1.15
C VAL A 63 -8.02 12.48 1.24
N ASP A 64 -7.65 13.74 1.05
CA ASP A 64 -8.59 14.85 0.96
C ASP A 64 -8.92 15.20 -0.50
N LYS A 65 -9.95 16.04 -0.67
CA LYS A 65 -10.36 16.69 -1.94
C LYS A 65 -10.60 15.75 -3.13
N GLY A 66 -11.17 16.29 -4.20
CA GLY A 66 -11.32 15.56 -5.45
C GLY A 66 -12.42 14.51 -5.50
N THR A 67 -12.97 14.36 -6.70
CA THR A 67 -14.01 13.37 -7.02
C THR A 67 -13.42 12.02 -7.43
N ASN A 68 -12.14 11.99 -7.82
CA ASN A 68 -11.46 10.77 -8.29
C ASN A 68 -10.37 10.30 -7.34
N THR A 69 -9.76 11.19 -6.58
CA THR A 69 -8.76 10.88 -5.56
C THR A 69 -9.38 9.98 -4.50
N GLY A 70 -8.74 8.84 -4.27
CA GLY A 70 -9.21 7.78 -3.39
C GLY A 70 -10.11 6.75 -4.09
N LYS A 71 -10.28 6.80 -5.41
CA LYS A 71 -11.00 5.74 -6.13
C LYS A 71 -10.13 4.50 -6.31
N PHE A 72 -10.72 3.35 -6.02
CA PHE A 72 -10.14 2.03 -6.29
C PHE A 72 -10.44 1.58 -7.72
N TYR A 73 -9.46 0.99 -8.41
CA TYR A 73 -9.63 0.43 -9.74
C TYR A 73 -9.11 -1.01 -9.80
N THR A 74 -9.98 -1.93 -10.24
CA THR A 74 -9.64 -3.36 -10.35
C THR A 74 -8.68 -3.65 -11.51
N SER A 75 -8.62 -2.78 -12.52
CA SER A 75 -7.74 -2.96 -13.69
C SER A 75 -6.25 -2.99 -13.35
N GLY A 76 -5.86 -2.44 -12.20
CA GLY A 76 -4.49 -2.49 -11.71
C GLY A 76 -4.39 -2.67 -10.19
N TYR A 77 -5.51 -3.06 -9.55
CA TYR A 77 -5.66 -3.11 -8.09
C TYR A 77 -5.02 -1.91 -7.38
N GLU A 78 -5.44 -0.72 -7.82
CA GLU A 78 -4.76 0.53 -7.48
C GLU A 78 -5.72 1.55 -6.86
N TRP A 79 -5.21 2.30 -5.89
CA TRP A 79 -5.88 3.41 -5.25
C TRP A 79 -5.29 4.71 -5.81
N ARG A 80 -6.09 5.44 -6.57
CA ARG A 80 -5.59 6.54 -7.42
C ARG A 80 -5.71 7.90 -6.76
N THR A 81 -4.71 8.74 -6.99
CA THR A 81 -4.68 10.15 -6.57
C THR A 81 -4.25 11.02 -7.75
N TYR A 82 -4.82 12.23 -7.85
CA TYR A 82 -4.76 13.05 -9.07
C TYR A 82 -4.32 14.47 -8.75
N GLN A 83 -3.20 14.92 -9.33
CA GLN A 83 -2.64 16.25 -9.09
C GLN A 83 -3.65 17.39 -9.27
N ASN A 84 -4.47 17.35 -10.31
CA ASN A 84 -5.42 18.43 -10.63
C ASN A 84 -6.56 18.57 -9.61
N GLU A 85 -6.71 17.61 -8.69
CA GLU A 85 -7.63 17.69 -7.56
C GLU A 85 -6.97 18.25 -6.29
N ASN A 86 -5.68 18.62 -6.38
CA ASN A 86 -4.82 19.11 -5.30
C ASN A 86 -4.92 18.29 -4.00
N PRO A 87 -4.75 16.96 -4.06
CA PRO A 87 -4.96 16.08 -2.93
C PRO A 87 -3.75 16.08 -1.98
N THR A 88 -4.06 15.74 -0.74
CA THR A 88 -3.16 15.47 0.37
C THR A 88 -3.43 14.04 0.83
N ILE A 89 -2.41 13.19 0.74
CA ILE A 89 -2.39 11.86 1.36
C ILE A 89 -1.83 12.05 2.77
N THR A 90 -2.63 11.75 3.77
CA THR A 90 -2.23 11.81 5.18
C THR A 90 -2.03 10.41 5.72
N VAL A 91 -0.91 10.17 6.40
CA VAL A 91 -0.73 9.00 7.26
C VAL A 91 -0.62 9.52 8.69
N GLU A 92 -1.53 9.11 9.56
CA GLU A 92 -1.65 9.60 10.93
C GLU A 92 -1.70 8.44 11.93
N ALA A 93 -0.75 8.42 12.87
CA ALA A 93 -0.71 7.46 13.95
C ALA A 93 -1.96 7.58 14.83
N LYS A 94 -2.49 6.43 15.27
CA LYS A 94 -3.47 6.41 16.36
C LYS A 94 -2.77 6.73 17.68
N GLU A 95 -3.55 7.13 18.68
CA GLU A 95 -3.05 7.44 20.02
C GLU A 95 -2.13 6.33 20.58
N GLY A 96 -1.03 6.73 21.21
CA GLY A 96 -0.03 5.82 21.77
C GLY A 96 0.99 5.29 20.78
N TYR A 97 0.99 5.76 19.53
CA TYR A 97 1.94 5.34 18.50
C TYR A 97 2.62 6.52 17.80
N THR A 98 3.81 6.26 17.27
CA THR A 98 4.54 7.14 16.36
C THR A 98 4.83 6.42 15.05
N ILE A 99 4.84 7.16 13.94
CA ILE A 99 5.28 6.68 12.64
C ILE A 99 6.80 6.88 12.57
N VAL A 100 7.54 5.78 12.45
CA VAL A 100 8.99 5.82 12.24
C VAL A 100 9.27 6.10 10.76
N SER A 101 8.65 5.35 9.86
CA SER A 101 8.78 5.55 8.42
C SER A 101 7.56 5.11 7.63
N VAL A 102 7.42 5.67 6.43
CA VAL A 102 6.40 5.30 5.45
C VAL A 102 7.07 5.01 4.12
N LYS A 103 6.61 3.99 3.41
CA LYS A 103 7.00 3.68 2.03
C LYS A 103 5.74 3.45 1.21
N ILE A 104 5.56 4.22 0.14
CA ILE A 104 4.42 4.09 -0.77
C ILE A 104 4.91 3.56 -2.10
N THR A 105 4.37 2.41 -2.51
CA THR A 105 4.62 1.82 -3.83
C THR A 105 3.45 2.17 -4.75
N TYR A 106 3.77 2.74 -5.90
CA TYR A 106 2.80 3.21 -6.87
C TYR A 106 3.31 3.10 -8.31
N THR A 107 2.38 3.12 -9.27
CA THR A 107 2.67 3.32 -10.69
C THR A 107 2.29 4.73 -11.13
N ILE A 108 2.93 5.20 -12.19
CA ILE A 108 2.84 6.58 -12.67
C ILE A 108 1.93 6.66 -13.88
N LYS A 109 1.11 7.71 -13.97
CA LYS A 109 0.52 8.17 -15.22
C LYS A 109 0.68 9.69 -15.33
N ASN A 110 0.83 10.19 -16.57
CA ASN A 110 1.06 11.61 -16.86
C ASN A 110 2.19 12.22 -16.02
N THR A 111 3.30 11.50 -15.86
CA THR A 111 4.47 11.93 -15.07
C THR A 111 4.19 12.25 -13.59
N GLY A 112 3.09 11.73 -13.03
CA GLY A 112 2.71 11.96 -11.63
C GLY A 112 3.75 11.46 -10.62
N VAL A 113 3.96 12.24 -9.55
CA VAL A 113 4.87 11.90 -8.45
C VAL A 113 4.27 12.27 -7.10
N LEU A 114 4.71 11.57 -6.05
CA LEU A 114 4.48 12.01 -4.68
C LEU A 114 5.48 13.10 -4.32
N LEU A 115 5.02 14.06 -3.52
CA LEU A 115 5.84 15.13 -2.97
C LEU A 115 5.74 15.13 -1.45
N ASN A 116 6.88 15.19 -0.76
CA ASN A 116 6.98 15.53 0.66
C ASN A 116 7.45 16.99 0.76
N GLY A 117 6.52 17.91 0.98
CA GLY A 117 6.75 19.33 0.71
C GLY A 117 7.10 19.53 -0.77
N GLU A 118 8.29 20.07 -1.04
CA GLU A 118 8.79 20.28 -2.42
C GLU A 118 9.63 19.09 -2.94
N THR A 119 9.95 18.12 -2.08
CA THR A 119 10.83 17.01 -2.42
C THR A 119 10.06 15.89 -3.10
N GLN A 120 10.50 15.49 -4.29
CA GLN A 120 9.94 14.32 -4.97
C GLN A 120 10.28 13.02 -4.24
N VAL A 121 9.28 12.18 -4.05
CA VAL A 121 9.43 10.84 -3.47
C VAL A 121 9.15 9.82 -4.57
N ALA A 122 10.19 9.10 -5.01
CA ALA A 122 10.02 8.02 -5.97
C ALA A 122 9.26 6.83 -5.36
N SER A 123 8.55 6.08 -6.19
CA SER A 123 7.84 4.86 -5.80
C SER A 123 8.75 3.88 -5.05
N GLY A 124 8.27 3.36 -3.92
CA GLY A 124 9.01 2.42 -3.09
C GLY A 124 10.13 3.03 -2.24
N THR A 125 10.31 4.35 -2.27
CA THR A 125 11.28 5.04 -1.40
C THR A 125 10.76 5.09 0.03
N VAL A 126 11.65 4.81 0.98
CA VAL A 126 11.37 4.95 2.42
C VAL A 126 11.51 6.42 2.81
N ILE A 127 10.45 6.98 3.39
CA ILE A 127 10.44 8.31 3.99
C ILE A 127 10.55 8.14 5.51
N THR A 128 11.58 8.74 6.10
CA THR A 128 11.68 8.83 7.57
C THR A 128 10.71 9.90 8.07
N VAL A 129 9.92 9.58 9.08
CA VAL A 129 8.89 10.48 9.64
C VAL A 129 9.24 10.86 11.08
N ASN A 130 9.42 9.87 11.96
CA ASN A 130 9.64 10.04 13.40
C ASN A 130 8.66 11.02 14.05
N GLY A 131 7.37 10.85 13.76
CA GLY A 131 6.32 11.76 14.19
C GLY A 131 4.95 11.08 14.17
N THR A 132 3.92 11.81 14.58
CA THR A 132 2.55 11.29 14.60
C THR A 132 1.87 11.36 13.24
N LYS A 133 2.43 12.11 12.29
CA LYS A 133 1.78 12.40 11.00
C LYS A 133 2.80 12.66 9.90
N ILE A 134 2.46 12.26 8.68
CA ILE A 134 3.07 12.75 7.44
C ILE A 134 1.98 13.10 6.43
N GLU A 135 2.20 14.18 5.68
CA GLU A 135 1.35 14.62 4.58
C GLU A 135 2.15 14.62 3.29
N LEU A 136 1.59 14.01 2.24
CA LEU A 136 2.17 13.95 0.91
C LEU A 136 1.19 14.53 -0.10
N THR A 137 1.69 15.34 -1.02
CA THR A 137 0.88 15.85 -2.14
C THR A 137 1.22 15.13 -3.44
N VAL A 138 0.40 15.33 -4.46
CA VAL A 138 0.65 14.77 -5.81
C VAL A 138 1.05 15.89 -6.75
N GLY A 139 2.19 15.75 -7.41
CA GLY A 139 2.70 16.65 -8.44
C GLY A 139 2.99 15.91 -9.74
N ASN A 140 3.87 16.47 -10.56
CA ASN A 140 4.45 15.81 -11.73
C ASN A 140 5.87 16.30 -12.00
N THR A 141 6.63 15.56 -12.81
CA THR A 141 8.02 15.90 -13.16
C THR A 141 8.18 16.63 -14.49
N GLY A 142 7.09 17.03 -15.15
CA GLY A 142 7.10 17.62 -16.49
C GLY A 142 6.22 18.87 -16.58
N THR A 143 5.51 19.01 -17.70
CA THR A 143 4.56 20.12 -17.94
C THR A 143 3.11 19.70 -17.82
N ALA A 144 2.85 18.43 -17.51
CA ALA A 144 1.50 17.95 -17.27
C ALA A 144 0.90 18.70 -16.06
N THR A 145 -0.42 18.84 -16.00
CA THR A 145 -1.11 19.41 -14.82
C THR A 145 -2.04 18.41 -14.16
N ASN A 146 -2.04 17.17 -14.67
CA ASN A 146 -2.93 16.08 -14.29
C ASN A 146 -2.13 14.80 -14.00
N GLY A 147 -0.96 14.95 -13.36
CA GLY A 147 -0.15 13.84 -12.88
C GLY A 147 -0.97 12.91 -11.99
N GLN A 148 -0.75 11.60 -12.09
CA GLN A 148 -1.47 10.61 -11.30
C GLN A 148 -0.50 9.65 -10.65
N VAL A 149 -0.75 9.40 -9.36
CA VAL A 149 -0.10 8.37 -8.56
C VAL A 149 -1.13 7.28 -8.30
N LYS A 150 -0.82 6.07 -8.76
CA LYS A 150 -1.67 4.88 -8.63
C LYS A 150 -1.06 3.95 -7.59
N ILE A 151 -1.47 4.10 -6.34
CA ILE A 151 -0.89 3.39 -5.20
C ILE A 151 -1.30 1.91 -5.25
N THR A 152 -0.34 1.01 -5.07
CA THR A 152 -0.54 -0.45 -5.05
C THR A 152 -0.15 -1.08 -3.72
N ALA A 153 0.76 -0.47 -2.96
CA ALA A 153 1.08 -0.90 -1.61
C ALA A 153 1.56 0.27 -0.74
N ILE A 154 1.34 0.15 0.56
CA ILE A 154 1.80 1.09 1.58
C ILE A 154 2.43 0.28 2.70
N GLU A 155 3.63 0.64 3.10
CA GLU A 155 4.33 0.08 4.24
C GLU A 155 4.56 1.17 5.28
N ILE A 156 4.32 0.84 6.55
CA ILE A 156 4.47 1.78 7.65
C ILE A 156 5.11 1.07 8.82
N VAL A 157 6.19 1.63 9.34
CA VAL A 157 6.86 1.17 10.56
C VAL A 157 6.44 2.09 11.70
N TYR A 158 6.01 1.50 12.81
CA TYR A 158 5.59 2.25 14.00
C TYR A 158 6.41 1.87 15.22
N ALA A 159 6.49 2.80 16.16
CA ALA A 159 6.93 2.55 17.52
C ALA A 159 5.81 2.92 18.50
N ALA A 160 5.84 2.32 19.69
CA ALA A 160 5.07 2.87 20.81
C ALA A 160 5.59 4.28 21.11
N ALA A 161 4.67 5.21 21.38
CA ALA A 161 5.00 6.58 21.78
C ALA A 161 5.52 6.64 23.22
#